data_AF-A0A1W1IJD1-F1
#
_entry.id   AF-A0A1W1IJD1-F1
#
_cell.length_a   1.000
_cell.length_b   1.000
_cell.length_c   1.000
_cell.angle_alpha   90.00
_cell.angle_beta   90.00
_cell.angle_gamma   90.00
#
_symmetry.space_group_name_H-M   'P 1'
#
loop_
_entity.id
_entity.type
_entity.pdbx_description
1 polymer ?
#
loop_
_entity_poly.entity_id
_entity_poly.type
_entity_poly.pdbx_seq_one_letter_code
_entity_poly.pdbx_strand_id
1 'polypeptide(L)'
;MKNYFDMVNHQKLMVYLREFIQDEIVLKLIWSFLRSGIMEQDVFIQSYKGTPQGGVISPLLANIYLNQLDRELEKRGHRFVRYADDFCIYVKTPRAGERVLVSVTTFLEKKLKLTVNTDKSKVTTPGSAKFLGFTIWKTMGKSEAVHIRRLNKNSAND
;
A
#
# COMPACT_ATOMS: atom_id res chain seq x y z
N MET A 1 -5.12 -1.42 -0.72
CA MET A 1 -5.39 -2.80 -0.22
C MET A 1 -6.79 -2.88 0.42
N LYS A 2 -7.24 -4.00 1.01
CA LYS A 2 -8.41 -4.01 1.92
C LYS A 2 -7.88 -3.92 3.36
N ASN A 3 -8.43 -3.01 4.18
CA ASN A 3 -8.11 -2.85 5.61
C ASN A 3 -6.63 -3.08 5.96
N TYR A 4 -5.74 -2.28 5.34
CA TYR A 4 -4.29 -2.49 5.42
C TYR A 4 -3.78 -2.51 6.87
N PHE A 5 -4.26 -1.58 7.69
CA PHE A 5 -3.90 -1.46 9.11
C PHE A 5 -4.26 -2.72 9.91
N ASP A 6 -5.40 -3.34 9.62
CA ASP A 6 -5.88 -4.55 10.31
C ASP A 6 -5.11 -5.82 9.88
N MET A 7 -4.34 -5.75 8.79
CA MET A 7 -3.67 -6.92 8.21
C MET A 7 -2.16 -6.98 8.45
N VAL A 8 -1.55 -5.91 8.98
CA VAL A 8 -0.11 -5.89 9.27
C VAL A 8 0.21 -6.94 10.35
N ASN A 9 1.15 -7.83 10.06
CA ASN A 9 1.62 -8.81 11.03
C ASN A 9 2.57 -8.13 12.03
N HIS A 10 2.11 -7.94 13.27
CA HIS A 10 2.87 -7.22 14.31
C HIS A 10 4.21 -7.89 14.65
N GLN A 11 4.26 -9.21 14.71
CA GLN A 11 5.50 -9.93 15.02
C GLN A 11 6.56 -9.70 13.93
N LYS A 12 6.18 -9.79 12.66
CA LYS A 12 7.09 -9.50 11.54
C LYS A 12 7.55 -8.04 11.53
N LEU A 13 6.65 -7.12 11.82
CA LEU A 13 6.99 -5.71 11.95
C LEU A 13 8.01 -5.49 13.08
N MET A 14 7.82 -6.12 14.25
CA MET A 14 8.78 -6.00 15.35
C MET A 14 10.14 -6.61 15.03
N VAL A 15 10.18 -7.77 14.37
CA VAL A 15 11.44 -8.37 13.91
C VAL A 15 12.16 -7.42 12.96
N TYR A 16 11.44 -6.82 12.01
CA TYR A 16 12.00 -5.85 11.08
C TYR A 16 12.49 -4.58 11.79
N LEU A 17 11.72 -4.03 12.74
CA LEU A 17 12.12 -2.85 13.51
C LEU A 17 13.38 -3.10 14.35
N ARG A 18 13.55 -4.31 14.90
CA ARG A 18 14.75 -4.72 15.64
C ARG A 18 16.03 -4.70 14.79
N GLU A 19 15.94 -4.76 13.47
CA GLU A 19 17.10 -4.60 12.58
C GLU A 19 17.64 -3.16 12.58
N PHE A 20 16.81 -2.17 12.95
CA PHE A 20 17.14 -0.74 12.89
C PHE A 20 17.16 -0.05 14.26
N ILE A 21 16.39 -0.55 15.23
CA ILE A 21 16.24 0.04 16.57
C ILE A 21 16.78 -0.95 17.60
N GLN A 22 17.86 -0.57 18.29
CA GLN A 22 18.46 -1.36 19.38
C GLN A 22 17.83 -1.10 20.75
N ASP A 23 17.12 0.03 20.91
CA ASP A 23 16.50 0.41 22.18
C ASP A 23 15.26 -0.44 22.48
N GLU A 24 15.37 -1.30 23.50
CA GLU A 24 14.30 -2.20 23.94
C GLU A 24 13.13 -1.46 24.60
N ILE A 25 13.32 -0.26 25.17
CA ILE A 25 12.24 0.56 25.74
C ILE A 25 11.36 1.09 24.60
N VAL A 26 11.98 1.62 23.55
CA VAL A 26 11.27 2.11 22.36
C VAL A 26 10.51 0.97 21.69
N LEU A 27 11.14 -0.21 21.52
CA LEU A 27 10.48 -1.38 20.94
C LEU A 27 9.28 -1.85 21.79
N LYS A 28 9.42 -1.87 23.12
CA LYS A 28 8.29 -2.19 24.03
C LYS A 28 7.17 -1.16 23.93
N LEU A 29 7.50 0.11 23.79
CA LEU A 29 6.51 1.18 23.63
C LEU A 29 5.74 1.03 22.31
N ILE A 30 6.43 0.80 21.20
CA ILE A 30 5.81 0.53 19.89
C ILE A 30 4.92 -0.71 19.98
N TRP A 31 5.37 -1.78 20.63
CA TRP A 31 4.59 -2.98 20.86
C TRP A 31 3.30 -2.70 21.64
N SER A 32 3.38 -1.89 22.69
CA SER A 32 2.22 -1.46 23.47
C SER A 32 1.23 -0.66 22.62
N PHE A 33 1.69 0.26 21.77
CA PHE A 33 0.83 1.01 20.85
C PHE A 33 0.17 0.12 19.79
N LEU A 34 0.86 -0.89 19.28
CA LEU A 34 0.30 -1.86 18.34
C LEU A 34 -0.83 -2.67 18.98
N ARG A 35 -0.71 -3.00 20.28
CA ARG A 35 -1.70 -3.77 21.05
C ARG A 35 -2.86 -2.94 21.58
N SER A 36 -2.64 -1.67 21.91
CA SER A 36 -3.66 -0.81 22.53
C SER A 36 -4.87 -0.56 21.62
N GLY A 37 -4.72 -0.79 20.31
CA GLY A 37 -5.80 -0.67 19.35
C GLY A 37 -6.69 -1.85 19.10
N ILE A 38 -6.46 -2.94 19.82
CA ILE A 38 -7.31 -4.12 19.77
C ILE A 38 -8.58 -3.89 20.63
N MET A 39 -8.71 -2.72 21.26
CA MET A 39 -9.79 -2.37 22.18
C MET A 39 -10.87 -1.54 21.48
N GLU A 40 -11.75 -2.21 20.74
CA GLU A 40 -13.03 -1.64 20.31
C GLU A 40 -14.13 -2.67 20.61
N GLN A 41 -15.11 -2.29 21.47
CA GLN A 41 -16.31 -3.03 21.88
C GLN A 41 -16.19 -4.14 22.96
N ASP A 42 -15.62 -3.85 24.14
CA ASP A 42 -15.87 -4.55 25.43
C ASP A 42 -15.80 -6.10 25.48
N VAL A 43 -15.26 -6.73 24.44
CA VAL A 43 -15.05 -8.16 24.32
C VAL A 43 -13.58 -8.38 24.01
N PHE A 44 -12.90 -9.10 24.90
CA PHE A 44 -11.51 -9.50 24.76
C PHE A 44 -11.38 -10.53 23.63
N ILE A 45 -11.44 -10.08 22.38
CA ILE A 45 -11.15 -10.94 21.23
C ILE A 45 -9.63 -10.97 21.09
N GLN A 46 -9.05 -12.14 21.39
CA GLN A 46 -7.65 -12.45 21.17
C GLN A 46 -7.35 -12.45 19.65
N SER A 47 -7.31 -11.28 19.01
CA SER A 47 -7.11 -11.17 17.57
C SER A 47 -5.61 -11.09 17.25
N TYR A 48 -5.13 -12.13 16.57
CA TYR A 48 -3.73 -12.35 16.20
C TYR A 48 -3.20 -11.43 15.07
N LYS A 49 -3.97 -10.41 14.62
CA LYS A 49 -3.62 -9.50 13.51
C LYS A 49 -4.37 -8.17 13.60
N GLY A 50 -3.64 -7.06 13.36
CA GLY A 50 -4.19 -5.74 13.05
C GLY A 50 -3.87 -4.62 14.04
N THR A 51 -3.50 -3.44 13.54
CA THR A 51 -3.18 -2.23 14.32
C THR A 51 -4.41 -1.36 14.57
N PRO A 52 -4.49 -0.60 15.68
CA PRO A 52 -5.52 0.41 15.91
C PRO A 52 -5.74 1.33 14.71
N GLN A 53 -6.97 1.42 14.21
CA GLN A 53 -7.41 2.64 13.52
C GLN A 53 -7.55 3.75 14.57
N GLY A 54 -6.52 4.57 14.74
CA GLY A 54 -6.58 5.75 15.63
C GLY A 54 -5.26 6.11 16.32
N GLY A 55 -4.25 5.25 16.30
CA GLY A 55 -2.91 5.62 16.75
C GLY A 55 -2.22 6.51 15.73
N VAL A 56 -1.75 7.69 16.11
CA VAL A 56 -0.94 8.61 15.27
C VAL A 56 0.27 7.91 14.62
N ILE A 57 0.72 6.79 15.20
CA ILE A 57 1.86 6.01 14.73
C ILE A 57 1.50 4.94 13.67
N SER A 58 0.24 4.53 13.56
CA SER A 58 -0.19 3.46 12.63
C SER A 58 0.18 3.77 11.16
N PRO A 59 -0.03 5.01 10.64
CA PRO A 59 0.41 5.37 9.28
C PRO A 59 1.93 5.29 9.06
N LEU A 60 2.73 5.56 10.10
CA LEU A 60 4.18 5.45 10.01
C LEU A 60 4.61 3.98 9.97
N LEU A 61 4.09 3.15 10.88
CA LEU A 61 4.38 1.72 10.95
C LEU A 61 3.94 1.00 9.68
N ALA A 62 2.82 1.42 9.09
CA ALA A 62 2.35 0.99 7.79
C ALA A 62 3.41 1.21 6.68
N ASN A 63 3.97 2.42 6.61
CA ASN A 63 5.00 2.75 5.63
C ASN A 63 6.30 1.98 5.87
N ILE A 64 6.70 1.80 7.12
CA ILE A 64 7.89 1.00 7.48
C ILE A 64 7.71 -0.45 7.01
N TYR A 65 6.52 -1.03 7.21
CA TYR A 65 6.25 -2.39 6.76
C TYR A 65 6.27 -2.52 5.23
N LEU A 66 5.70 -1.55 4.50
CA LEU A 66 5.71 -1.52 3.03
C LEU A 66 7.08 -1.18 2.43
N ASN A 67 8.03 -0.65 3.22
CA ASN A 67 9.40 -0.43 2.75
C ASN A 67 10.05 -1.73 2.21
N GLN A 68 9.66 -2.90 2.72
CA GLN A 68 10.11 -4.19 2.18
C GLN A 68 9.64 -4.42 0.73
N LEU A 69 8.44 -3.96 0.37
CA LEU A 69 7.95 -4.00 -1.01
C LEU A 69 8.77 -3.05 -1.87
N ASP A 70 9.01 -1.82 -1.39
CA ASP A 70 9.77 -0.81 -2.14
C ASP A 70 11.18 -1.32 -2.48
N ARG A 71 11.89 -1.87 -1.49
CA ARG A 71 13.22 -2.45 -1.70
C ARG A 71 13.21 -3.62 -2.68
N GLU A 72 12.17 -4.45 -2.66
CA GLU A 72 12.04 -5.56 -3.61
C GLU A 72 11.78 -5.05 -5.04
N LEU A 73 10.97 -3.99 -5.21
CA LEU A 73 10.73 -3.36 -6.50
C LEU A 73 11.98 -2.66 -7.05
N GLU A 74 12.72 -1.95 -6.20
CA GLU A 74 14.00 -1.32 -6.53
C GLU A 74 15.04 -2.36 -6.96
N LYS A 75 15.18 -3.45 -6.20
CA LYS A 75 16.09 -4.56 -6.52
C LYS A 75 15.79 -5.17 -7.89
N ARG A 76 14.51 -5.19 -8.29
CA ARG A 76 14.06 -5.68 -9.60
C ARG A 76 14.15 -4.63 -10.72
N GLY A 77 14.55 -3.40 -10.42
CA GLY A 77 14.66 -2.30 -11.37
C GLY A 77 13.33 -1.76 -11.88
N HIS A 78 12.26 -1.91 -11.09
CA HIS A 78 10.94 -1.38 -11.46
C HIS A 78 10.85 0.12 -11.19
N ARG A 79 10.12 0.83 -12.06
CA ARG A 79 9.73 2.23 -11.83
C ARG A 79 8.36 2.23 -11.17
N PHE A 80 8.23 2.82 -9.99
CA PHE A 80 6.98 2.82 -9.25
C PHE A 80 6.82 4.12 -8.43
N VAL A 81 5.59 4.40 -8.04
CA VAL A 81 5.22 5.47 -7.10
C VAL A 81 4.29 4.86 -6.07
N ARG A 82 4.53 5.15 -4.79
CA ARG A 82 3.69 4.69 -3.68
C ARG A 82 3.28 5.86 -2.80
N TYR A 83 2.02 5.86 -2.38
CA TYR A 83 1.46 6.78 -1.41
C TYR A 83 0.63 5.97 -0.40
N ALA A 84 1.13 5.88 0.83
CA ALA A 84 0.60 4.97 1.84
C ALA A 84 0.45 3.53 1.30
N ASP A 85 -0.77 3.00 1.23
CA ASP A 85 -1.09 1.65 0.73
C ASP A 85 -1.43 1.61 -0.77
N ASP A 86 -1.55 2.76 -1.42
CA ASP A 86 -1.84 2.87 -2.86
C ASP A 86 -0.54 3.06 -3.66
N PHE A 87 -0.34 2.29 -4.72
CA PHE A 87 0.88 2.37 -5.53
C PHE A 87 0.64 2.01 -6.98
N CYS A 88 1.43 2.60 -7.86
CA CYS A 88 1.46 2.34 -9.29
C CYS A 88 2.85 1.83 -9.70
N ILE A 89 2.90 0.74 -10.47
CA ILE A 89 4.14 0.22 -11.07
C ILE A 89 4.06 0.41 -12.57
N TYR A 90 5.05 1.09 -13.15
CA TYR A 90 5.10 1.42 -14.57
C TYR A 90 5.90 0.37 -15.34
N VAL A 91 5.28 -0.16 -16.38
CA VAL A 91 5.84 -1.19 -17.27
C VAL A 91 5.68 -0.78 -18.72
N LYS A 92 6.50 -1.35 -19.61
CA LYS A 92 6.48 -1.03 -21.05
C LYS A 92 5.37 -1.74 -21.83
N THR A 93 4.90 -2.89 -21.36
CA THR A 93 3.94 -3.74 -22.12
C THR A 93 2.86 -4.32 -21.19
N PRO A 94 1.64 -4.58 -21.71
CA PRO A 94 0.56 -5.20 -20.92
C PRO A 94 0.96 -6.57 -20.34
N ARG A 95 1.59 -7.43 -21.16
CA ARG A 95 2.09 -8.74 -20.74
C ARG A 95 3.10 -8.65 -19.59
N ALA A 96 3.99 -7.66 -19.62
CA ALA A 96 4.89 -7.42 -18.50
C ALA A 96 4.14 -6.94 -17.24
N GLY A 97 3.08 -6.15 -17.42
CA GLY A 97 2.20 -5.71 -16.34
C GLY A 97 1.51 -6.86 -15.64
N GLU A 98 0.93 -7.80 -16.39
CA GLU A 98 0.27 -8.99 -15.83
C GLU A 98 1.27 -9.85 -15.04
N ARG A 99 2.46 -10.07 -15.60
CA ARG A 99 3.53 -10.81 -14.93
C ARG A 99 3.95 -10.12 -13.62
N VAL A 100 4.11 -8.80 -13.63
CA VAL A 100 4.47 -8.03 -12.43
C VAL A 100 3.34 -8.07 -11.41
N LEU A 101 2.08 -7.92 -11.84
CA LEU A 101 0.91 -7.98 -10.97
C LEU A 101 0.87 -9.32 -10.21
N VAL A 102 0.99 -10.46 -10.92
CA VAL A 102 1.02 -11.78 -10.28
C VAL A 102 2.19 -11.91 -9.31
N SER A 103 3.37 -11.45 -9.70
CA SER A 103 4.58 -11.56 -8.89
C SER A 103 4.51 -10.71 -7.61
N VAL A 104 4.00 -9.48 -7.71
CA VAL A 104 3.83 -8.57 -6.57
C VAL A 104 2.73 -9.05 -5.65
N THR A 105 1.59 -9.50 -6.19
CA THR A 105 0.52 -10.12 -5.38
C THR A 105 1.05 -11.31 -4.60
N THR A 106 1.82 -12.20 -5.26
CA THR A 106 2.46 -13.34 -4.59
C THR A 106 3.41 -12.90 -3.47
N PHE A 107 4.19 -11.84 -3.69
CA PHE A 107 5.08 -11.31 -2.67
C PHE A 107 4.30 -10.75 -1.47
N LEU A 108 3.29 -9.92 -1.72
CA LEU A 108 2.44 -9.32 -0.69
C LEU A 108 1.76 -10.40 0.16
N GLU A 109 1.18 -11.43 -0.47
CA GLU A 109 0.43 -12.47 0.23
C GLU A 109 1.36 -13.49 0.92
N LYS A 110 2.44 -13.93 0.27
CA LYS A 110 3.31 -14.98 0.84
C LYS A 110 4.32 -14.42 1.82
N LYS A 111 5.01 -13.32 1.46
CA LYS A 111 6.08 -12.73 2.28
C LYS A 111 5.52 -11.77 3.32
N LEU A 112 4.69 -10.82 2.90
CA LEU A 112 4.14 -9.80 3.81
C LEU A 112 2.82 -10.20 4.47
N LYS A 113 2.19 -11.33 4.07
CA LYS A 113 0.94 -11.83 4.64
C LYS A 113 -0.21 -10.80 4.59
N LEU A 114 -0.17 -9.92 3.59
CA LEU A 114 -1.19 -8.91 3.30
C LEU A 114 -2.16 -9.43 2.24
N THR A 115 -3.45 -9.12 2.38
CA THR A 115 -4.46 -9.48 1.39
C THR A 115 -4.59 -8.38 0.34
N VAL A 116 -4.42 -8.75 -0.93
CA VAL A 116 -4.58 -7.83 -2.05
C VAL A 116 -6.05 -7.72 -2.45
N ASN A 117 -6.50 -6.51 -2.79
CA ASN A 117 -7.83 -6.31 -3.35
C ASN A 117 -7.77 -6.55 -4.86
N THR A 118 -8.12 -7.76 -5.30
CA THR A 118 -8.11 -8.15 -6.73
C THR A 118 -9.08 -7.33 -7.58
N ASP A 119 -10.18 -6.84 -7.00
CA ASP A 119 -11.18 -6.05 -7.73
C ASP A 119 -10.65 -4.65 -8.08
N LYS A 120 -9.81 -4.10 -7.19
CA LYS A 120 -9.17 -2.78 -7.38
C LYS A 120 -7.84 -2.86 -8.13
N SER A 121 -7.15 -4.00 -8.05
CA SER A 121 -5.81 -4.17 -8.60
C SER A 121 -5.88 -4.65 -10.05
N LYS A 122 -5.50 -3.79 -11.00
CA LYS A 122 -5.58 -4.10 -12.43
C LYS A 122 -4.43 -3.54 -13.22
N VAL A 123 -4.08 -4.22 -14.32
CA VAL A 123 -3.20 -3.68 -15.35
C VAL A 123 -4.03 -2.76 -16.24
N THR A 124 -3.59 -1.53 -16.42
CA THR A 124 -4.38 -0.52 -17.13
C THR A 124 -3.48 0.53 -17.78
N THR A 125 -4.04 1.36 -18.65
CA THR A 125 -3.29 2.41 -19.36
C THR A 125 -3.26 3.69 -18.51
N PRO A 126 -2.25 4.57 -18.68
CA PRO A 126 -2.16 5.80 -17.88
C PRO A 126 -3.40 6.72 -17.94
N GLY A 127 -4.13 6.71 -19.07
CA GLY A 127 -5.36 7.50 -19.24
C GLY A 127 -6.56 6.96 -18.47
N SER A 128 -6.57 5.67 -18.16
CA SER A 128 -7.65 5.00 -17.42
C SER A 128 -7.27 4.68 -15.97
N ALA A 129 -5.98 4.72 -15.64
CA ALA A 129 -5.46 4.64 -14.28
C ALA A 129 -5.88 5.87 -13.47
N LYS A 130 -6.57 5.64 -12.35
CA LYS A 130 -6.89 6.66 -11.35
C LYS A 130 -5.92 6.51 -10.19
N PHE A 131 -5.15 7.54 -9.90
CA PHE A 131 -4.21 7.56 -8.78
C PHE A 131 -4.30 8.91 -8.06
N LEU A 132 -4.60 8.87 -6.75
CA LEU A 132 -4.75 10.06 -5.89
C LEU A 132 -5.70 11.16 -6.44
N GLY A 133 -6.74 10.77 -7.19
CA GLY A 133 -7.69 11.73 -7.77
C GLY A 133 -7.31 12.26 -9.17
N PHE A 134 -6.19 11.80 -9.73
CA PHE A 134 -5.68 12.21 -11.03
C PHE A 134 -5.61 11.04 -12.01
N THR A 135 -5.63 11.35 -13.30
CA THR A 135 -5.28 10.44 -14.41
C THR A 135 -4.27 11.12 -15.32
N ILE A 136 -3.49 10.35 -16.07
CA ILE A 136 -2.50 10.90 -17.00
C ILE A 136 -3.07 10.87 -18.40
N TRP A 137 -3.35 12.04 -18.97
CA TRP A 137 -3.79 12.18 -20.35
C TRP A 137 -2.65 12.60 -21.26
N LYS A 138 -2.73 12.18 -22.53
CA LYS A 138 -1.77 12.59 -23.55
C LYS A 138 -2.48 13.54 -24.52
N THR A 139 -2.13 14.81 -24.46
CA THR A 139 -2.66 15.86 -25.34
C THR A 139 -1.54 16.35 -26.25
N MET A 140 -1.70 16.21 -27.57
CA MET A 140 -0.75 16.72 -28.58
C MET A 140 0.73 16.43 -28.26
N GLY A 141 1.04 15.18 -27.90
CA GLY A 141 2.41 14.74 -27.62
C GLY A 141 2.94 15.05 -26.21
N LYS A 142 2.24 15.87 -25.41
CA LYS A 142 2.57 16.13 -24.00
C LYS A 142 1.71 15.27 -23.08
N SER A 143 2.30 14.78 -21.99
CA SER A 143 1.58 14.06 -20.93
C SER A 143 1.24 15.04 -19.82
N GLU A 144 -0.05 15.12 -19.46
CA GLU A 144 -0.57 16.02 -18.43
C GLU A 144 -1.35 15.23 -17.38
N ALA A 145 -1.17 15.61 -16.11
CA ALA A 145 -1.97 15.09 -15.01
C ALA A 145 -3.29 15.86 -14.93
N VAL A 146 -4.40 15.17 -15.12
CA VAL A 146 -5.74 15.77 -15.14
C VAL A 146 -6.54 15.29 -13.94
N HIS A 147 -7.14 16.22 -13.21
CA HIS A 147 -8.00 15.88 -12.08
C HIS A 147 -9.32 15.25 -12.56
N ILE A 148 -9.73 14.13 -11.97
CA ILE A 148 -10.87 13.32 -12.45
C ILE A 148 -12.17 14.11 -12.51
N ARG A 149 -12.41 15.05 -11.57
CA ARG A 149 -13.62 15.89 -11.59
C ARG A 149 -13.72 16.78 -12.84
N ARG A 150 -12.58 17.16 -13.44
CA ARG A 150 -12.54 18.00 -14.65
C ARG A 150 -12.92 17.22 -15.90
N LEU A 151 -12.54 15.94 -15.96
CA LEU A 151 -12.93 15.03 -17.06
C LEU A 151 -14.44 14.79 -17.07
N ASN A 152 -15.03 14.50 -15.91
CA ASN A 152 -16.47 14.22 -15.81
C ASN A 152 -17.35 15.44 -16.18
N LYS A 153 -16.88 16.68 -15.97
CA LYS A 153 -17.60 17.89 -16.40
C LYS A 153 -17.61 18.07 -17.92
N ASN A 154 -16.56 17.62 -18.62
CA ASN A 154 -16.49 17.72 -20.07
C ASN A 154 -17.34 16.64 -20.75
N SER A 155 -17.44 15.44 -20.17
CA SER A 155 -18.28 14.34 -20.69
C SER A 155 -19.78 14.49 -20.43
N ALA A 156 -20.19 15.48 -19.63
CA ALA A 156 -21.60 15.76 -19.33
C ALA A 156 -22.17 16.89 -20.22
N ASN A 157 -21.36 17.44 -21.12
CA ASN A 157 -21.72 18.52 -22.03
C ASN A 157 -21.71 18.10 -23.51
N ASP A 158 -21.57 16.80 -23.79
CA ASP A 158 -21.67 16.18 -25.12
C ASP A 158 -22.87 15.24 -25.19
#